data_AF-A0A954U593-F1
#
_entry.id   AF-A0A954U593-F1
#
_cell.length_a   1.000
_cell.length_b   1.000
_cell.length_c   1.000
_cell.angle_alpha   90.00
_cell.angle_beta   90.00
_cell.angle_gamma   90.00
#
_symmetry.space_group_name_H-M   'P 1'
#
loop_
_entity.id
_entity.type
_entity.pdbx_description
1 polymer ?
#
loop_
_entity_poly.entity_id
_entity_poly.type
_entity_poly.pdbx_seq_one_letter_code
_entity_poly.pdbx_strand_id
1 'polypeptide(L)'
;FLTVYGGLEFGIALLLLATLFRSETVTYGLWAALLIHGSLVLFRTISFFVYSDIGSFTYRLAIGEWVIFLVSAALLFFTVNHQERAE
;
A
#
# COMPACT_ATOMS: atom_id res chain seq x y z
N PHE A 1 -17.97 2.10 9.44
CA PHE A 1 -16.65 2.44 8.88
C PHE A 1 -16.16 3.84 9.27
N LEU A 2 -16.99 4.89 9.26
CA LEU A 2 -16.53 6.28 9.37
C LEU A 2 -15.71 6.65 10.64
N THR A 3 -16.02 6.10 11.82
CA THR A 3 -15.45 6.57 13.10
C THR A 3 -13.97 6.27 13.28
N VAL A 4 -13.57 5.00 13.21
CA VAL A 4 -12.16 4.59 13.42
C VAL A 4 -11.48 4.28 12.08
N TYR A 5 -12.12 3.46 11.25
CA TYR A 5 -11.53 3.03 9.97
C TYR A 5 -11.47 4.15 8.93
N GLY A 6 -12.52 4.97 8.83
CA GLY A 6 -12.54 6.08 7.87
C GLY A 6 -11.50 7.15 8.20
N GLY A 7 -11.33 7.48 9.49
CA GLY A 7 -10.26 8.38 9.93
C GLY A 7 -8.86 7.82 9.69
N LEU A 8 -8.66 6.51 9.90
CA LEU A 8 -7.39 5.84 9.62
C LEU A 8 -7.07 5.82 8.11
N GLU A 9 -8.02 5.41 7.28
CA GLU A 9 -7.87 5.38 5.81
C GLU A 9 -7.57 6.78 5.26
N PHE A 10 -8.29 7.79 5.74
CA PHE A 10 -8.04 9.18 5.36
C PHE A 10 -6.67 9.67 5.85
N GLY A 11 -6.27 9.33 7.07
CA GLY A 11 -4.95 9.65 7.62
C GLY A 11 -3.80 9.03 6.81
N ILE A 12 -3.95 7.75 6.39
CA ILE A 12 -2.99 7.08 5.50
C ILE A 12 -2.92 7.80 4.16
N ALA A 13 -4.07 8.17 3.58
CA ALA A 13 -4.11 8.91 2.32
C ALA A 13 -3.39 10.26 2.43
N LEU A 14 -3.60 11.00 3.53
CA LEU A 14 -2.90 12.26 3.79
C LEU A 14 -1.39 12.07 4.01
N LEU A 15 -0.98 11.01 4.71
CA LEU A 15 0.43 10.68 4.91
C LEU A 15 1.11 10.44 3.56
N LEU A 16 0.53 9.60 2.70
CA LEU A 16 1.06 9.32 1.37
C LEU A 16 1.07 10.59 0.49
N LEU A 17 -0.01 11.38 0.52
CA LEU A 17 -0.09 12.65 -0.20
C LEU A 17 1.01 13.63 0.25
N ALA A 18 1.29 13.71 1.55
CA ALA A 18 2.31 14.59 2.09
C ALA A 18 3.71 14.26 1.54
N THR A 19 4.02 12.99 1.32
CA THR A 19 5.32 12.57 0.76
C THR A 19 5.53 13.01 -0.69
N LEU A 20 4.46 13.41 -1.39
CA LEU A 20 4.51 13.80 -2.79
C LEU A 20 4.97 15.26 -2.99
N PHE A 21 5.00 16.08 -1.94
CA PHE A 21 5.38 17.50 -2.03
C PHE A 21 6.89 17.73 -2.15
N ARG A 22 7.73 16.75 -1.83
CA ARG A 22 9.19 16.84 -1.97
C ARG A 22 9.74 15.56 -2.58
N SER A 23 10.63 15.67 -3.57
CA SER A 23 11.27 14.52 -4.22
C SER A 23 12.03 13.64 -3.21
N GLU A 24 12.69 14.26 -2.24
CA GLU A 24 13.41 13.61 -1.13
C GLU A 24 12.52 12.69 -0.30
N THR A 25 11.21 12.98 -0.23
CA THR A 25 10.27 12.20 0.59
C THR A 25 9.54 11.11 -0.17
N VAL A 26 9.60 11.09 -1.51
CA VAL A 26 8.88 10.13 -2.34
C VAL A 26 9.30 8.69 -2.01
N THR A 27 10.60 8.44 -1.80
CA THR A 27 11.09 7.11 -1.44
C THR A 27 10.49 6.63 -0.11
N TYR A 28 10.37 7.50 0.89
CA TYR A 28 9.70 7.16 2.15
C TYR A 28 8.19 6.91 1.95
N GLY A 29 7.54 7.65 1.05
CA GLY A 29 6.15 7.40 0.65
C GLY A 29 5.96 6.03 0.01
N LEU A 30 6.86 5.63 -0.89
CA LEU A 30 6.85 4.30 -1.50
C LEU A 30 7.04 3.19 -0.47
N TRP A 31 7.95 3.35 0.49
CA TRP A 31 8.11 2.43 1.61
C TRP A 31 6.85 2.34 2.47
N ALA A 32 6.25 3.47 2.83
CA ALA A 32 5.02 3.50 3.62
C ALA A 32 3.87 2.77 2.89
N ALA A 33 3.67 3.05 1.60
CA ALA A 33 2.67 2.38 0.78
C ALA A 33 2.93 0.86 0.70
N LEU A 34 4.18 0.45 0.46
CA LEU A 34 4.57 -0.95 0.40
C LEU A 34 4.27 -1.68 1.72
N LEU A 35 4.64 -1.12 2.86
CA LEU A 35 4.49 -1.76 4.16
C LEU A 35 3.01 -1.85 4.59
N ILE A 36 2.25 -0.78 4.39
CA ILE A 36 0.83 -0.73 4.73
C ILE A 36 0.06 -1.71 3.85
N HIS A 37 0.17 -1.59 2.52
CA HIS A 37 -0.58 -2.44 1.60
C HIS A 37 -0.06 -3.87 1.54
N GLY A 38 1.24 -4.09 1.76
CA GLY A 38 1.80 -5.44 1.89
C GLY A 38 1.24 -6.18 3.11
N SER A 39 1.09 -5.48 4.24
CA SER A 39 0.44 -6.05 5.43
C SER A 39 -1.03 -6.41 5.13
N LEU A 40 -1.77 -5.51 4.47
CA LEU A 40 -3.16 -5.77 4.05
C LEU A 40 -3.24 -6.98 3.11
N VAL A 41 -2.40 -7.04 2.09
CA VAL A 41 -2.31 -8.15 1.13
C VAL A 41 -2.02 -9.46 1.84
N LEU A 42 -1.07 -9.49 2.79
CA LEU A 42 -0.73 -10.69 3.55
C LEU A 42 -1.96 -11.22 4.31
N PHE A 43 -2.58 -10.39 5.14
CA PHE A 43 -3.73 -10.81 5.94
C PHE A 43 -4.96 -11.13 5.10
N ARG A 44 -5.17 -10.40 4.00
CA ARG A 44 -6.25 -10.66 3.04
C ARG A 44 -6.06 -12.02 2.37
N THR A 45 -4.83 -12.32 1.94
CA THR A 45 -4.49 -13.60 1.31
C THR A 45 -4.72 -14.74 2.27
N ILE A 46 -4.26 -14.63 3.53
CA ILE A 46 -4.54 -15.63 4.58
C ILE A 46 -6.07 -15.79 4.77
N SER A 47 -6.80 -14.68 4.83
CA SER A 47 -8.25 -14.68 5.05
C SER A 47 -9.01 -15.45 3.96
N PHE A 48 -8.56 -15.41 2.70
CA PHE A 48 -9.17 -16.19 1.61
C PHE A 48 -9.05 -17.70 1.78
N PHE A 49 -8.10 -18.19 2.58
CA PHE A 49 -7.96 -19.61 2.92
C PHE A 49 -8.68 -19.99 4.22
N VAL A 50 -8.87 -19.03 5.14
CA VAL A 50 -9.46 -19.27 6.46
C VAL A 50 -10.99 -19.14 6.45
N TYR A 51 -11.54 -18.22 5.65
CA TYR A 51 -12.97 -17.93 5.62
C TYR A 51 -13.60 -18.32 4.28
N SER A 52 -14.73 -19.02 4.35
CA SER A 52 -15.44 -19.56 3.17
C SER A 52 -16.54 -18.63 2.62
N ASP A 53 -17.02 -17.67 3.41
CA ASP A 53 -18.10 -16.76 3.01
C ASP A 53 -17.60 -15.30 3.00
N ILE A 54 -16.95 -14.93 1.91
CA ILE A 54 -16.37 -13.60 1.71
C ILE A 54 -17.20 -12.85 0.67
N GLY A 55 -17.76 -11.71 1.07
CA GLY A 55 -18.60 -10.88 0.20
C GLY A 55 -17.85 -10.33 -1.02
N SER A 56 -18.57 -10.13 -2.13
CA SER A 56 -18.02 -9.63 -3.41
C SER A 56 -17.29 -8.28 -3.28
N PHE A 57 -17.73 -7.42 -2.36
CA PHE A 57 -17.09 -6.14 -2.06
C PHE A 57 -15.65 -6.31 -1.53
N THR A 58 -15.41 -7.32 -0.71
CA THR A 58 -14.09 -7.63 -0.15
C THR A 58 -13.08 -8.00 -1.24
N TYR A 59 -13.49 -8.73 -2.27
CA TYR A 59 -12.62 -9.04 -3.40
C TYR A 59 -12.18 -7.80 -4.17
N ARG A 60 -13.08 -6.82 -4.34
CA ARG A 60 -12.74 -5.55 -5.01
C ARG A 60 -11.70 -4.75 -4.23
N LEU A 61 -11.86 -4.69 -2.91
CA LEU A 61 -10.85 -4.06 -2.03
C LEU A 61 -9.51 -4.79 -2.11
N ALA A 62 -9.53 -6.13 -2.06
CA ALA A 62 -8.32 -6.95 -2.17
C ALA A 62 -7.56 -6.68 -3.47
N ILE A 63 -8.25 -6.58 -4.61
CA ILE A 63 -7.62 -6.25 -5.89
C ILE A 63 -6.93 -4.88 -5.82
N GLY A 64 -7.60 -3.88 -5.24
CA GLY A 64 -6.99 -2.56 -5.02
C GLY A 64 -5.74 -2.61 -4.14
N GLU A 65 -5.80 -3.35 -3.02
CA GLU A 65 -4.69 -3.57 -2.11
C GLU A 65 -3.49 -4.22 -2.83
N TRP A 66 -3.74 -5.26 -3.63
CA TRP A 66 -2.71 -5.94 -4.44
C TRP A 66 -2.09 -5.04 -5.49
N VAL A 67 -2.89 -4.26 -6.22
CA VAL A 67 -2.39 -3.33 -7.24
C VAL A 67 -1.47 -2.30 -6.62
N ILE A 68 -1.88 -1.67 -5.50
CA ILE A 68 -1.06 -0.65 -4.83
C ILE A 68 0.23 -1.29 -4.32
N PHE A 69 0.16 -2.44 -3.66
CA PHE A 69 1.34 -3.16 -3.18
C PHE A 69 2.35 -3.46 -4.29
N LEU A 70 1.91 -4.05 -5.41
CA LEU A 70 2.79 -4.42 -6.52
C LEU A 70 3.39 -3.21 -7.22
N VAL A 71 2.60 -2.15 -7.44
CA VAL A 71 3.09 -0.92 -8.05
C VAL A 71 4.13 -0.24 -7.14
N SER A 72 3.85 -0.13 -5.83
CA SER A 72 4.82 0.41 -4.87
C SER A 72 6.11 -0.41 -4.82
N ALA A 73 6.01 -1.74 -4.84
CA ALA A 73 7.19 -2.62 -4.87
C ALA A 73 8.03 -2.42 -6.13
N ALA A 74 7.38 -2.37 -7.30
CA ALA A 74 8.06 -2.15 -8.57
C ALA A 74 8.75 -0.78 -8.62
N LEU A 75 8.04 0.30 -8.26
CA LEU A 75 8.60 1.65 -8.24
C LEU A 75 9.77 1.77 -7.27
N LEU A 76 9.65 1.19 -6.07
CA LEU A 76 10.71 1.22 -5.08
C LEU A 76 11.96 0.46 -5.56
N PHE A 77 11.77 -0.71 -6.17
CA PHE A 77 12.87 -1.48 -6.78
C PHE A 77 13.61 -0.67 -7.85
N PHE A 78 12.88 0.00 -8.75
CA PHE A 78 13.51 0.84 -9.77
C PHE A 78 14.22 2.07 -9.18
N THR A 79 13.62 2.72 -8.19
CA THR A 79 14.22 3.90 -7.53
C THR A 79 15.52 3.54 -6.83
N VAL A 80 15.52 2.47 -6.02
CA VAL A 80 16.72 2.02 -5.28
C VAL A 80 17.84 1.63 -6.24
N ASN A 81 17.54 0.83 -7.26
CA ASN A 81 18.54 0.42 -8.25
C ASN A 81 19.12 1.59 -9.06
N HIS A 82 18.33 2.65 -9.28
CA HIS A 82 18.83 3.84 -9.96
C HIS A 82 19.80 4.63 -9.07
N GLN A 83 19.56 4.68 -7.76
CA GLN A 83 20.48 5.37 -6.84
C GLN A 83 21.84 4.65 -6.76
N GLU A 84 21.85 3.32 -6.67
CA GLU A 84 23.09 2.52 -6.62
C GLU A 84 23.98 2.69 -7.88
N ARG A 85 23.40 3.04 -9.03
CA ARG A 85 24.16 3.24 -10.28
C ARG A 85 24.73 4.65 -10.45
N ALA A 86 24.28 5.60 -9.63
CA ALA A 86 24.69 7.00 -9.70
C ALA A 86 25.84 7.34 -8.74
N GLU A 87 26.18 6.41 -7.83
CA GLU A 87 27.32 6.45 -6.89
C GLU A 87 28.53 5.68 -7.45
#